data_AF-A0A6B3HNT9-F1
#
_entry.id   AF-A0A6B3HNT9-F1
#
_cell.length_a   1.000
_cell.length_b   1.000
_cell.length_c   1.000
_cell.angle_alpha   90.00
_cell.angle_beta   90.00
_cell.angle_gamma   90.00
#
_symmetry.space_group_name_H-M   'P 1'
#
loop_
_entity.id
_entity.type
_entity.pdbx_description
1 polymer ?
#
loop_
_entity_poly.entity_id
_entity_poly.type
_entity_poly.pdbx_seq_one_letter_code
_entity_poly.pdbx_strand_id
1 'polypeptide(L)'
;YEAALGSAADELTLCFSEPPVGPPTERVARVLDRYLRFVDEHDTGFSALLRGGSVVETSRTTTIVDGVRRAAADAILSHLGRIGGSGPQSTGTRSAGPRLRMMVRSWIAAVEAASLIWLDEGKRPPAAELRGWLVDHLIALLAATAATDEETASVVRDLLALETSDGPAGRLAELVVPVVAEAAHLLPHATAAD
;
A
#
# COMPACT_ATOMS: atom_id res chain seq x y z
N TYR A 1 18.03 -2.53 -23.53
CA TYR A 1 17.25 -3.20 -22.47
C TYR A 1 17.39 -2.44 -21.16
N GLU A 2 18.57 -2.37 -20.55
CA GLU A 2 18.75 -1.70 -19.24
C GLU A 2 18.36 -0.21 -19.22
N ALA A 3 18.68 0.57 -20.26
CA ALA A 3 18.27 1.98 -20.33
C ALA A 3 16.74 2.16 -20.45
N ALA A 4 16.07 1.26 -21.16
CA ALA A 4 14.60 1.27 -21.27
C ALA A 4 13.95 0.85 -19.94
N LEU A 5 14.54 -0.14 -19.25
CA LEU A 5 14.10 -0.54 -17.91
C LEU A 5 14.32 0.58 -16.88
N GLY A 6 15.44 1.29 -16.94
CA GLY A 6 15.69 2.47 -16.10
C GLY A 6 14.64 3.55 -16.34
N SER A 7 14.36 3.89 -17.60
CA SER A 7 13.31 4.86 -17.95
C SER A 7 11.93 4.46 -17.44
N ALA A 8 11.55 3.18 -17.58
CA ALA A 8 10.28 2.67 -17.08
C ALA A 8 10.20 2.69 -15.54
N ALA A 9 11.31 2.42 -14.86
CA ALA A 9 11.39 2.49 -13.40
C ALA A 9 11.30 3.94 -12.88
N ASP A 10 11.90 4.90 -13.60
CA ASP A 10 11.78 6.32 -13.30
C ASP A 10 10.33 6.80 -13.48
N GLU A 11 9.68 6.40 -14.58
CA GLU A 11 8.26 6.68 -14.85
C GLU A 11 7.34 6.10 -13.78
N LEU A 12 7.56 4.84 -13.40
CA LEU A 12 6.80 4.20 -12.32
C LEU A 12 7.03 4.91 -10.97
N THR A 13 8.25 5.34 -10.69
CA THR A 13 8.55 6.11 -9.47
C THR A 13 7.81 7.44 -9.43
N LEU A 14 7.67 8.12 -10.57
CA LEU A 14 6.89 9.36 -10.69
C LEU A 14 5.40 9.15 -10.38
N CYS A 15 4.86 7.94 -10.60
CA CYS A 15 3.46 7.63 -10.27
C CYS A 15 3.18 7.74 -8.76
N PHE A 16 4.19 7.55 -7.90
CA PHE A 16 4.03 7.58 -6.44
C PHE A 16 4.02 8.99 -5.85
N SER A 17 4.34 10.02 -6.64
CA SER A 17 4.27 11.41 -6.19
C SER A 17 2.81 11.84 -6.05
N GLU A 18 2.38 12.14 -4.83
CA GLU A 18 1.02 12.57 -4.53
C GLU A 18 1.05 13.72 -3.51
N PRO A 19 0.35 14.85 -3.77
CA PRO A 19 0.23 15.92 -2.79
C PRO A 19 -0.50 15.43 -1.53
N PRO A 20 -0.11 15.88 -0.33
CA PRO A 20 -0.78 15.49 0.92
C PRO A 20 -2.11 16.24 1.14
N VAL A 21 -2.94 16.35 0.09
CA VAL A 21 -4.21 17.09 0.10
C VAL A 21 -5.38 16.12 0.01
N GLY A 22 -6.38 16.33 0.87
CA GLY A 22 -7.60 15.52 0.97
C GLY A 22 -7.44 14.23 1.79
N PRO A 23 -8.49 13.39 1.83
CA PRO A 23 -8.53 12.17 2.63
C PRO A 23 -7.39 11.20 2.29
N PRO A 24 -6.73 10.59 3.29
CA PRO A 24 -5.62 9.67 3.05
C PRO A 24 -5.91 8.53 2.09
N THR A 25 -7.06 7.86 2.22
CA THR A 25 -7.42 6.73 1.35
C THR A 25 -7.70 7.16 -0.10
N GLU A 26 -8.18 8.37 -0.32
CA GLU A 26 -8.32 8.93 -1.67
C GLU A 26 -6.97 9.25 -2.32
N ARG A 27 -5.98 9.70 -1.54
CA ARG A 27 -4.59 9.88 -2.03
C ARG A 27 -4.03 8.56 -2.54
N VAL A 28 -4.20 7.48 -1.76
CA VAL A 28 -3.76 6.13 -2.17
C VAL A 28 -4.49 5.66 -3.42
N ALA A 29 -5.80 5.91 -3.51
CA ALA A 29 -6.58 5.59 -4.70
C ALA A 29 -6.01 6.26 -5.97
N ARG A 30 -5.68 7.56 -5.91
CA ARG A 30 -5.10 8.29 -7.04
C ARG A 30 -3.71 7.79 -7.44
N VAL A 31 -2.88 7.39 -6.47
CA VAL A 31 -1.58 6.74 -6.74
C VAL A 31 -1.80 5.40 -7.46
N LEU A 32 -2.74 4.59 -6.95
CA LEU A 32 -3.08 3.30 -7.56
C LEU A 32 -3.68 3.44 -8.96
N ASP A 33 -4.45 4.49 -9.24
CA ASP A 33 -4.94 4.78 -10.60
C ASP A 33 -3.78 5.02 -11.58
N ARG A 34 -2.78 5.81 -11.18
CA ARG A 34 -1.58 6.05 -12.01
C ARG A 34 -0.76 4.77 -12.17
N TYR A 35 -0.60 4.01 -11.09
CA TYR A 35 0.11 2.73 -11.09
C TYR A 35 -0.55 1.70 -12.02
N LEU A 36 -1.86 1.46 -11.88
CA LEU A 36 -2.57 0.48 -12.71
C LEU A 36 -2.62 0.87 -14.17
N ARG A 37 -2.70 2.17 -14.48
CA ARG A 37 -2.53 2.68 -15.85
C ARG A 37 -1.14 2.39 -16.40
N PHE A 38 -0.08 2.63 -15.61
CA PHE A 38 1.28 2.28 -16.01
C PHE A 38 1.41 0.76 -16.27
N VAL A 39 0.84 -0.08 -15.41
CA VAL A 39 0.83 -1.54 -15.60
C VAL A 39 0.09 -1.95 -16.87
N ASP A 40 -1.06 -1.32 -17.16
CA ASP A 40 -1.85 -1.57 -18.37
C ASP A 40 -1.08 -1.19 -19.65
N GLU A 41 -0.42 -0.04 -19.65
CA GLU A 41 0.40 0.47 -20.76
C GLU A 41 1.67 -0.36 -20.99
N HIS A 42 2.16 -1.08 -19.98
CA HIS A 42 3.42 -1.83 -20.00
C HIS A 42 3.26 -3.34 -19.76
N ASP A 43 2.08 -3.93 -20.03
CA ASP A 43 1.68 -5.28 -19.61
C ASP A 43 2.76 -6.38 -19.80
N THR A 44 3.34 -6.45 -20.98
CA THR A 44 4.27 -7.49 -21.42
C THR A 44 5.63 -7.32 -20.74
N GLY A 45 6.12 -6.07 -20.67
CA GLY A 45 7.38 -5.74 -20.01
C GLY A 45 7.31 -5.89 -18.49
N PHE A 46 6.20 -5.46 -17.91
CA PHE A 46 5.91 -5.58 -16.48
C PHE A 46 5.83 -7.05 -16.04
N SER A 47 5.09 -7.88 -16.79
CA SER A 47 4.96 -9.31 -16.52
C SER A 47 6.28 -10.06 -16.63
N ALA A 48 7.08 -9.77 -17.66
CA ALA A 48 8.39 -10.38 -17.87
C ALA A 48 9.39 -10.02 -16.76
N LEU A 49 9.33 -8.78 -16.26
CA LEU A 49 10.20 -8.27 -15.21
C LEU A 49 9.89 -8.88 -13.84
N LEU A 50 8.62 -8.96 -13.45
CA LEU A 50 8.26 -9.42 -12.10
C LEU A 50 8.19 -10.95 -11.97
N ARG A 51 7.98 -11.69 -13.06
CA ARG A 51 7.98 -13.18 -13.02
C ARG A 51 9.37 -13.80 -13.05
N GLY A 52 10.43 -13.00 -13.25
CA GLY A 52 11.82 -13.46 -13.15
C GLY A 52 12.21 -14.50 -14.20
N GLY A 53 12.18 -14.13 -15.49
CA GLY A 53 12.45 -15.11 -16.55
C GLY A 53 12.91 -14.58 -17.89
N SER A 54 13.61 -13.44 -17.95
CA SER A 54 14.46 -13.21 -19.13
C SER A 54 15.81 -13.89 -18.88
N VAL A 55 16.38 -14.54 -19.91
CA VAL A 55 17.74 -15.13 -19.91
C VAL A 55 18.83 -14.08 -19.56
N VAL A 56 18.44 -12.81 -19.44
CA VAL A 56 19.27 -11.63 -19.17
C VAL A 56 18.93 -10.97 -17.83
N GLU A 57 18.50 -11.72 -16.81
CA GLU A 57 18.44 -11.22 -15.44
C GLU A 57 19.86 -10.88 -14.93
N THR A 58 20.11 -9.60 -14.64
CA THR A 58 21.38 -9.10 -14.10
C THR A 58 21.16 -8.55 -12.69
N SER A 59 22.19 -8.57 -11.82
CA SER A 59 22.14 -7.95 -10.49
C SER A 59 21.68 -6.48 -10.52
N ARG A 60 21.90 -5.78 -11.64
CA ARG A 60 21.46 -4.41 -11.87
C ARG A 60 19.95 -4.28 -12.09
N THR A 61 19.34 -5.21 -12.81
CA THR A 61 17.88 -5.26 -13.03
C THR A 61 17.14 -5.48 -11.71
N THR A 62 17.62 -6.41 -10.87
CA THR A 62 17.10 -6.61 -9.50
C THR A 62 17.23 -5.34 -8.65
N THR A 63 18.36 -4.64 -8.76
CA THR A 63 18.59 -3.38 -8.02
C THR A 63 17.60 -2.29 -8.40
N ILE A 64 17.23 -2.19 -9.68
CA ILE A 64 16.25 -1.21 -10.19
C ILE A 64 14.86 -1.50 -9.61
N VAL A 65 14.38 -2.75 -9.70
CA VAL A 65 13.06 -3.14 -9.16
C VAL A 65 13.00 -2.91 -7.65
N ASP A 66 14.05 -3.28 -6.93
CA ASP A 66 14.13 -3.01 -5.48
C ASP A 66 14.18 -1.51 -5.17
N GLY A 67 14.75 -0.70 -6.06
CA GLY A 67 14.68 0.76 -6.02
C GLY A 67 13.25 1.27 -6.07
N VAL A 68 12.46 0.81 -7.03
CA VAL A 68 11.04 1.18 -7.20
C VAL A 68 10.22 0.77 -5.96
N ARG A 69 10.40 -0.46 -5.47
CA ARG A 69 9.72 -0.95 -4.25
C ARG A 69 10.04 -0.10 -3.03
N ARG A 70 11.30 0.32 -2.88
CA ARG A 70 11.70 1.24 -1.81
C ARG A 70 11.04 2.61 -1.97
N ALA A 71 11.03 3.17 -3.18
CA ALA A 71 10.39 4.45 -3.45
C ALA A 71 8.88 4.42 -3.16
N ALA A 72 8.20 3.34 -3.54
CA ALA A 72 6.78 3.13 -3.19
C ALA A 72 6.56 3.07 -1.66
N ALA A 73 7.41 2.31 -0.96
CA ALA A 73 7.33 2.19 0.49
C ALA A 73 7.56 3.54 1.18
N ASP A 74 8.57 4.29 0.74
CA ASP A 74 8.86 5.62 1.26
C ASP A 74 7.68 6.56 1.00
N ALA A 75 7.14 6.61 -0.22
CA ALA A 75 5.96 7.44 -0.53
C ALA A 75 4.80 7.16 0.44
N ILE A 76 4.44 5.90 0.67
CA ILE A 76 3.40 5.52 1.63
C ILE A 76 3.76 5.98 3.03
N LEU A 77 4.96 5.64 3.52
CA LEU A 77 5.43 6.02 4.85
C LEU A 77 5.47 7.55 5.05
N SER A 78 5.69 8.32 3.98
CA SER A 78 5.61 9.78 3.98
C SER A 78 4.20 10.25 4.28
N HIS A 79 3.21 9.69 3.59
CA HIS A 79 1.80 10.00 3.79
C HIS A 79 1.27 9.55 5.16
N LEU A 80 1.93 8.56 5.79
CA LEU A 80 1.68 8.14 7.18
C LEU A 80 2.38 9.05 8.20
N GLY A 81 3.13 10.07 7.77
CA GLY A 81 3.91 10.94 8.62
C GLY A 81 5.09 10.25 9.30
N ARG A 82 5.66 9.20 8.69
CA ARG A 82 6.70 8.34 9.28
C ARG A 82 8.03 8.29 8.50
N ILE A 83 8.29 9.25 7.60
CA ILE A 83 9.65 9.49 7.09
C ILE A 83 10.38 10.43 8.06
N GLY A 84 11.05 9.85 9.05
CA GLY A 84 12.06 10.55 9.84
C GLY A 84 13.42 10.45 9.15
N GLY A 85 14.03 11.58 8.81
CA GLY A 85 15.44 11.64 8.42
C GLY A 85 16.35 11.65 9.64
N SER A 86 17.48 10.94 9.58
CA SER A 86 18.59 11.01 10.55
C SER A 86 19.38 12.31 10.41
N GLY A 87 18.70 13.46 10.35
CA GLY A 87 19.29 14.78 10.21
C GLY A 87 19.11 15.59 11.49
N PRO A 88 20.09 16.44 11.89
CA PRO A 88 20.04 17.23 13.13
C PRO A 88 18.93 18.30 13.17
N GLN A 89 18.07 18.37 12.15
CA GLN A 89 16.98 19.36 12.01
C GLN A 89 15.57 18.73 11.91
N SER A 90 15.44 17.40 12.04
CA SER A 90 14.13 16.73 12.02
C SER A 90 13.47 16.76 13.41
N THR A 91 12.97 17.92 13.83
CA THR A 91 12.12 18.03 15.03
C THR A 91 10.74 17.46 14.74
N GLY A 92 10.54 16.16 15.01
CA GLY A 92 9.22 15.60 15.31
C GLY A 92 8.82 14.33 14.56
N THR A 93 9.39 14.04 13.38
CA THR A 93 8.98 12.87 12.59
C THR A 93 9.79 11.63 12.96
N ARG A 94 9.15 10.64 13.58
CA ARG A 94 9.75 9.32 13.88
C ARG A 94 9.78 8.45 12.63
N SER A 95 10.93 7.86 12.34
CA SER A 95 11.03 6.76 11.36
C SER A 95 10.09 5.62 11.77
N ALA A 96 9.34 5.06 10.81
CA ALA A 96 8.44 3.94 11.06
C ALA A 96 9.19 2.76 11.71
N GLY A 97 8.62 2.13 12.73
CA GLY A 97 9.16 0.93 13.35
C GLY A 97 9.16 -0.29 12.43
N PRO A 98 9.83 -1.38 12.83
CA PRO A 98 10.05 -2.55 11.98
C PRO A 98 8.73 -3.21 11.54
N ARG A 99 7.70 -3.21 12.39
CA ARG A 99 6.42 -3.84 12.09
C ARG A 99 5.63 -3.07 11.05
N LEU A 100 5.48 -1.76 11.21
CA LEU A 100 4.82 -0.89 10.23
C LEU A 100 5.55 -0.93 8.88
N ARG A 101 6.89 -0.87 8.88
CA ARG A 101 7.69 -1.02 7.65
C ARG A 101 7.48 -2.36 6.96
N MET A 102 7.47 -3.46 7.72
CA MET A 102 7.23 -4.79 7.17
C MET A 102 5.83 -4.88 6.55
N MET A 103 4.81 -4.38 7.24
CA MET A 103 3.43 -4.35 6.75
C MET A 103 3.33 -3.59 5.42
N VAL A 104 3.88 -2.37 5.33
CA VAL A 104 3.87 -1.59 4.08
C VAL A 104 4.56 -2.34 2.94
N ARG A 105 5.72 -2.94 3.19
CA ARG A 105 6.43 -3.73 2.17
C ARG A 105 5.65 -4.98 1.74
N SER A 106 4.98 -5.65 2.66
CA SER A 106 4.13 -6.81 2.33
C SER A 106 2.90 -6.41 1.50
N TRP A 107 2.31 -5.25 1.79
CA TRP A 107 1.21 -4.72 0.99
C TRP A 107 1.65 -4.39 -0.44
N ILE A 108 2.83 -3.77 -0.61
CA ILE A 108 3.41 -3.51 -1.95
C ILE A 108 3.62 -4.82 -2.73
N ALA A 109 4.15 -5.86 -2.09
CA ALA A 109 4.30 -7.17 -2.71
C ALA A 109 2.95 -7.78 -3.12
N ALA A 110 1.90 -7.58 -2.31
CA ALA A 110 0.56 -8.02 -2.66
C ALA A 110 -0.04 -7.23 -3.84
N VAL A 111 0.22 -5.92 -3.93
CA VAL A 111 -0.18 -5.07 -5.07
C VAL A 111 0.49 -5.56 -6.36
N GLU A 112 1.78 -5.87 -6.31
CA GLU A 112 2.51 -6.45 -7.47
C GLU A 112 1.89 -7.77 -7.90
N ALA A 113 1.65 -8.69 -6.97
CA ALA A 113 1.03 -9.98 -7.25
C ALA A 113 -0.38 -9.84 -7.83
N ALA A 114 -1.21 -8.99 -7.23
CA ALA A 114 -2.57 -8.71 -7.71
C ALA A 114 -2.56 -8.14 -9.13
N SER A 115 -1.58 -7.28 -9.46
CA SER A 115 -1.44 -6.70 -10.79
C SER A 115 -1.05 -7.74 -11.83
N LEU A 116 -0.17 -8.69 -11.49
CA LEU A 116 0.17 -9.81 -12.37
C LEU A 116 -1.02 -10.75 -12.61
N ILE A 117 -1.77 -11.06 -11.55
CA ILE A 117 -3.00 -11.87 -11.65
C ILE A 117 -4.02 -11.15 -12.53
N TRP A 118 -4.22 -9.85 -12.33
CA TRP A 118 -5.12 -9.04 -13.12
C TRP A 118 -4.78 -9.03 -14.62
N LEU A 119 -3.49 -8.95 -14.96
CA LEU A 119 -3.03 -9.07 -16.35
C LEU A 119 -3.31 -10.47 -16.92
N ASP A 120 -3.04 -11.55 -16.15
CA ASP A 120 -3.32 -12.93 -16.57
C ASP A 120 -4.81 -13.19 -16.79
N GLU A 121 -5.67 -12.58 -15.98
CA GLU A 121 -7.13 -12.72 -16.06
C GLU A 121 -7.77 -11.78 -17.10
N GLY A 122 -6.96 -11.21 -18.00
CA GLY A 122 -7.45 -10.38 -19.09
C GLY A 122 -8.02 -9.05 -18.61
N LYS A 123 -7.38 -8.44 -17.61
CA LYS A 123 -7.69 -7.12 -17.06
C LYS A 123 -9.11 -7.09 -16.45
N ARG A 124 -9.47 -8.15 -15.74
CA ARG A 124 -10.72 -8.28 -14.96
C ARG A 124 -10.39 -8.44 -13.48
N PRO A 125 -11.08 -7.73 -12.56
CA PRO A 125 -12.16 -6.75 -12.80
C PRO A 125 -11.66 -5.45 -13.46
N PRO A 126 -12.53 -4.47 -13.80
CA PRO A 126 -12.08 -3.16 -14.25
C PRO A 126 -11.07 -2.52 -13.27
N ALA A 127 -10.08 -1.77 -13.78
CA ALA A 127 -8.99 -1.23 -12.96
C ALA A 127 -9.48 -0.41 -11.74
N ALA A 128 -10.57 0.34 -11.87
CA ALA A 128 -11.14 1.12 -10.78
C ALA A 128 -11.70 0.26 -9.64
N GLU A 129 -12.15 -0.97 -9.94
CA GLU A 129 -12.63 -1.94 -8.96
C GLU A 129 -11.44 -2.62 -8.26
N LEU A 130 -10.43 -3.07 -9.03
CA LEU A 130 -9.18 -3.60 -8.46
C LEU A 130 -8.51 -2.57 -7.53
N ARG A 131 -8.44 -1.30 -7.95
CA ARG A 131 -7.96 -0.19 -7.12
C ARG A 131 -8.74 -0.12 -5.80
N GLY A 132 -10.06 -0.24 -5.84
CA GLY A 132 -10.89 -0.29 -4.63
C GLY A 132 -10.44 -1.38 -3.68
N TRP A 133 -10.31 -2.62 -4.18
CA TRP A 133 -9.86 -3.76 -3.38
C TRP A 133 -8.47 -3.57 -2.77
N LEU A 134 -7.54 -2.96 -3.52
CA LEU A 134 -6.18 -2.71 -3.03
C LEU A 134 -6.15 -1.65 -1.91
N VAL A 135 -7.01 -0.63 -2.00
CA VAL A 135 -7.21 0.35 -0.91
C VAL A 135 -7.82 -0.34 0.31
N ASP A 136 -8.86 -1.15 0.13
CA ASP A 136 -9.52 -1.87 1.22
C ASP A 136 -8.54 -2.83 1.92
N HIS A 137 -7.70 -3.51 1.13
CA HIS A 137 -6.64 -4.38 1.64
C HIS A 137 -5.61 -3.62 2.49
N LEU A 138 -5.21 -2.40 2.08
CA LEU A 138 -4.30 -1.58 2.89
C LEU A 138 -4.92 -1.23 4.24
N ILE A 139 -6.20 -0.80 4.23
CA ILE A 139 -6.92 -0.42 5.45
C ILE A 139 -7.05 -1.63 6.39
N ALA A 140 -7.38 -2.81 5.85
CA ALA A 140 -7.47 -4.04 6.63
C ALA A 140 -6.13 -4.42 7.28
N LEU A 141 -5.01 -4.34 6.55
CA LEU A 141 -3.67 -4.62 7.09
C LEU A 141 -3.26 -3.60 8.16
N LEU A 142 -3.57 -2.32 7.95
CA LEU A 142 -3.34 -1.27 8.95
C LEU A 142 -4.14 -1.53 10.23
N ALA A 143 -5.42 -1.86 10.12
CA ALA A 143 -6.30 -2.16 11.25
C ALA A 143 -5.82 -3.39 12.03
N ALA A 144 -5.51 -4.49 11.33
CA ALA A 144 -5.01 -5.71 11.95
C ALA A 144 -3.65 -5.50 12.64
N THR A 145 -2.77 -4.69 12.04
CA THR A 145 -1.47 -4.37 12.62
C THR A 145 -1.64 -3.48 13.86
N ALA A 146 -2.49 -2.45 13.79
CA ALA A 146 -2.81 -1.55 14.90
C ALA A 146 -3.35 -2.28 16.14
N ALA A 147 -4.06 -3.40 15.96
CA ALA A 147 -4.59 -4.18 17.08
C ALA A 147 -3.50 -4.72 18.03
N THR A 148 -2.24 -4.80 17.58
CA THR A 148 -1.12 -5.35 18.37
C THR A 148 0.16 -4.52 18.28
N ASP A 149 0.06 -3.28 17.78
CA ASP A 149 1.20 -2.38 17.56
C ASP A 149 0.78 -0.93 17.85
N GLU A 150 1.24 -0.39 18.99
CA GLU A 150 0.86 0.95 19.44
C GLU A 150 1.27 2.05 18.46
N GLU A 151 2.40 1.85 17.77
CA GLU A 151 2.88 2.76 16.75
C GLU A 151 1.86 2.86 15.61
N THR A 152 1.47 1.72 15.04
CA THR A 152 0.49 1.65 13.96
C THR A 152 -0.88 2.11 14.43
N ALA A 153 -1.28 1.78 15.66
CA ALA A 153 -2.53 2.28 16.26
C ALA A 153 -2.57 3.81 16.31
N SER A 154 -1.45 4.47 16.66
CA SER A 154 -1.35 5.92 16.61
C SER A 154 -1.51 6.45 15.19
N VAL A 155 -0.81 5.86 14.22
CA VAL A 155 -0.95 6.26 12.81
C VAL A 155 -2.39 6.13 12.34
N VAL A 156 -3.03 5.00 12.61
CA VAL A 156 -4.42 4.76 12.17
C VAL A 156 -5.38 5.77 12.77
N ARG A 157 -5.23 6.13 14.05
CA ARG A 157 -6.05 7.19 14.67
C ARG A 157 -5.88 8.54 13.97
N ASP A 158 -4.63 8.93 13.70
CA ASP A 158 -4.32 10.20 13.04
C ASP A 158 -4.88 10.23 11.60
N LEU A 159 -4.80 9.12 10.88
CA LEU A 159 -5.36 8.99 9.53
C LEU A 159 -6.89 9.06 9.53
N LEU A 160 -7.55 8.32 10.42
CA LEU A 160 -9.01 8.28 10.48
C LEU A 160 -9.61 9.66 10.80
N ALA A 161 -8.89 10.50 11.54
CA ALA A 161 -9.29 11.90 11.78
C ALA A 161 -9.31 12.77 10.51
N LEU A 162 -8.64 12.33 9.44
CA LEU A 162 -8.58 13.01 8.14
C LEU A 162 -9.51 12.36 7.10
N GLU A 163 -10.14 11.23 7.42
CA GLU A 163 -11.07 10.53 6.53
C GLU A 163 -12.48 11.12 6.60
N THR A 164 -13.29 10.78 5.60
CA THR A 164 -14.72 11.14 5.53
C THR A 164 -15.57 9.87 5.57
N SER A 165 -16.83 9.99 6.02
CA SER A 165 -17.79 8.87 6.03
C SER A 165 -18.08 8.32 4.63
N ASP A 166 -18.08 9.21 3.63
CA ASP A 166 -18.45 8.86 2.26
C ASP A 166 -17.23 8.33 1.45
N GLY A 167 -16.03 8.47 2.03
CA GLY A 167 -14.76 8.02 1.49
C GLY A 167 -14.54 6.50 1.61
N PRO A 168 -13.44 5.98 1.02
CA PRO A 168 -13.13 4.56 1.06
C PRO A 168 -13.11 3.94 2.48
N ALA A 169 -12.52 4.65 3.45
CA ALA A 169 -12.45 4.17 4.84
C ALA A 169 -13.85 4.00 5.47
N GLY A 170 -14.74 4.98 5.29
CA GLY A 170 -16.10 4.93 5.81
C GLY A 170 -16.92 3.81 5.18
N ARG A 171 -16.85 3.66 3.85
CA ARG A 171 -17.52 2.55 3.14
C ARG A 171 -17.03 1.18 3.60
N LEU A 172 -15.71 1.00 3.75
CA LEU A 172 -15.17 -0.27 4.22
C LEU A 172 -15.63 -0.56 5.66
N ALA A 173 -15.65 0.44 6.53
CA ALA A 173 -16.13 0.28 7.90
C ALA A 173 -17.61 -0.18 7.94
N GLU A 174 -18.47 0.41 7.11
CA GLU A 174 -19.88 0.01 6.99
C GLU A 174 -20.03 -1.48 6.59
N LEU A 175 -19.17 -1.96 5.69
CA LEU A 175 -19.20 -3.35 5.22
C LEU A 175 -18.57 -4.35 6.19
N VAL A 176 -17.46 -3.98 6.83
CA VAL A 176 -16.64 -4.91 7.64
C VAL A 176 -17.11 -5.01 9.09
N VAL A 177 -17.61 -3.92 9.68
CA VAL A 177 -18.05 -3.91 11.09
C VAL A 177 -19.09 -5.00 11.38
N PRO A 178 -20.16 -5.19 10.58
CA PRO A 178 -21.11 -6.26 10.80
C PRO A 178 -20.47 -7.65 10.76
N VAL A 179 -19.55 -7.91 9.82
CA VAL A 179 -18.86 -9.20 9.68
C VAL A 179 -17.99 -9.50 10.90
N VAL A 180 -17.24 -8.51 11.40
CA VAL A 180 -16.40 -8.69 12.59
C VAL A 180 -17.24 -8.81 13.86
N ALA A 181 -18.40 -8.16 13.93
CA ALA A 181 -19.31 -8.25 15.06
C ALA A 181 -19.84 -9.69 15.28
N GLU A 182 -19.94 -10.50 14.24
CA GLU A 182 -20.31 -11.93 14.37
C GLU A 182 -19.31 -12.71 15.24
N ALA A 183 -18.03 -12.31 15.25
CA ALA A 183 -16.99 -12.93 16.06
C ALA A 183 -17.06 -12.56 17.56
N ALA A 184 -18.01 -11.71 17.99
CA ALA A 184 -18.14 -11.29 19.38
C ALA A 184 -18.33 -12.47 20.36
N HIS A 185 -18.92 -13.58 19.91
CA HIS A 185 -19.06 -14.81 20.70
C HIS A 185 -17.72 -15.50 21.03
N LEU A 186 -16.64 -15.14 20.35
CA LEU A 186 -15.29 -15.66 20.60
C LEU A 186 -14.53 -14.83 21.65
N LEU A 187 -15.04 -13.66 22.03
CA LEU A 187 -14.43 -12.84 23.06
C LEU A 187 -14.69 -13.46 24.44
N PRO A 188 -13.70 -13.48 25.35
CA PRO A 188 -13.94 -13.93 26.70
C PRO A 188 -15.06 -13.08 27.30
N HIS A 189 -16.14 -13.71 27.75
CA HIS A 189 -17.14 -13.04 28.56
C HIS A 189 -16.40 -12.41 29.74
N ALA A 190 -16.53 -11.10 29.92
CA ALA A 190 -16.07 -10.47 31.16
C ALA A 190 -16.78 -11.20 32.30
N THR A 191 -16.06 -12.06 33.01
CA THR A 191 -16.51 -12.53 34.32
C THR A 191 -16.65 -11.28 35.16
N ALA A 192 -17.89 -10.87 35.41
CA ALA A 192 -18.23 -9.87 36.40
C ALA A 192 -17.56 -10.30 37.70
N ALA A 193 -16.50 -9.59 38.08
CA ALA A 193 -15.96 -9.68 39.42
C ALA A 193 -16.82 -8.74 40.27
N ASP A 194 -17.64 -9.37 41.12
CA ASP A 194 -18.35 -8.79 42.26
C ASP A 194 -17.40 -8.02 43.21
#